data_AF-A0A965J4F9-F1
#
_entry.id   AF-A0A965J4F9-F1
#
_cell.length_a   1.000
_cell.length_b   1.000
_cell.length_c   1.000
_cell.angle_alpha   90.00
_cell.angle_beta   90.00
_cell.angle_gamma   90.00
#
_symmetry.space_group_name_H-M   'P 1'
#
loop_
_entity.id
_entity.type
_entity.pdbx_description
1 polymer ?
#
loop_
_entity_poly.entity_id
_entity_poly.type
_entity_poly.pdbx_seq_one_letter_code
_entity_poly.pdbx_strand_id
1 'polypeptide(L)'
;MKQRSAVLSLITIICAFYLWEMLDSGIIGTFALYGIDLLKTTNEWYRLITVALIHDNSSTIPIHLAFNMIALHSLGAPIEAFLGRAKFLLIFFVSLIGAS
;
A
#
# COMPACT_ATOMS: atom_id res chain seq x y z
N MET A 1 10.45 -13.76 -22.16
CA MET A 1 9.59 -13.93 -20.96
C MET A 1 8.88 -12.61 -20.70
N LYS A 2 7.55 -12.59 -20.60
CA LYS A 2 6.79 -11.35 -20.33
C LYS A 2 7.09 -10.91 -18.89
N GLN A 3 7.66 -9.73 -18.70
CA GLN A 3 7.99 -9.22 -17.37
C GLN A 3 6.67 -9.01 -16.58
N ARG A 4 6.60 -9.53 -15.35
CA ARG A 4 5.43 -9.33 -14.48
C ARG A 4 5.36 -7.85 -14.06
N SER A 5 4.19 -7.24 -14.20
CA SER A 5 3.94 -5.85 -13.79
C SER A 5 4.02 -5.73 -12.26
N ALA A 6 4.82 -4.78 -11.79
CA ALA A 6 4.88 -4.41 -10.38
C ALA A 6 3.59 -3.75 -9.92
N VAL A 7 2.93 -2.95 -10.76
CA VAL A 7 1.64 -2.32 -10.45
C VAL A 7 0.60 -3.38 -10.09
N LEU A 8 0.42 -4.38 -10.96
CA LEU A 8 -0.52 -5.47 -10.70
C LEU A 8 -0.11 -6.31 -9.48
N SER A 9 1.19 -6.48 -9.25
CA SER A 9 1.68 -7.21 -8.08
C SER A 9 1.34 -6.46 -6.78
N LEU A 10 1.54 -5.15 -6.74
CA LEU A 10 1.20 -4.32 -5.59
C LEU A 10 -0.31 -4.32 -5.33
N ILE A 11 -1.13 -4.11 -6.36
CA ILE A 11 -2.59 -4.19 -6.24
C ILE A 11 -3.01 -5.54 -5.66
N THR A 12 -2.45 -6.63 -6.19
CA THR A 12 -2.75 -7.98 -5.70
C THR A 12 -2.41 -8.14 -4.22
N ILE A 13 -1.23 -7.69 -3.81
CA ILE A 13 -0.78 -7.77 -2.41
C ILE A 13 -1.67 -6.93 -1.49
N ILE A 14 -1.97 -5.69 -1.86
CA ILE A 14 -2.80 -4.79 -1.04
C ILE A 14 -4.22 -5.34 -0.90
N CYS A 15 -4.82 -5.83 -1.98
CA CYS A 15 -6.12 -6.49 -1.92
C CYS A 15 -6.09 -7.76 -1.06
N ALA A 16 -5.00 -8.53 -1.09
CA ALA A 16 -4.85 -9.70 -0.23
C ALA A 16 -4.74 -9.32 1.25
N PHE A 17 -4.04 -8.23 1.58
CA PHE A 17 -4.02 -7.67 2.93
C PHE A 17 -5.41 -7.22 3.37
N TYR A 18 -6.16 -6.53 2.51
CA TYR A 18 -7.54 -6.15 2.83
C TYR A 18 -8.44 -7.36 3.13
N LEU A 19 -8.32 -8.45 2.36
CA LEU A 19 -9.03 -9.69 2.67
C LEU A 19 -8.60 -10.29 4.02
N TRP A 20 -7.33 -10.16 4.39
CA TRP A 20 -6.85 -10.57 5.71
C TRP A 20 -7.44 -9.68 6.81
N GLU A 21 -7.52 -8.36 6.62
CA GLU A 21 -8.16 -7.45 7.58
C GLU A 21 -9.63 -7.82 7.84
N MET A 22 -10.33 -8.32 6.82
CA MET A 22 -11.71 -8.79 6.97
C MET A 22 -11.82 -10.07 7.83
N LEU A 23 -10.78 -10.88 7.87
CA LEU A 23 -10.71 -12.10 8.69
C LEU A 23 -10.19 -11.82 10.10
N ASP A 24 -9.24 -10.90 10.22
CA ASP A 24 -8.59 -10.48 11.47
C ASP A 24 -8.29 -8.98 11.42
N SER A 25 -9.17 -8.18 12.02
CA SER A 25 -8.99 -6.73 12.12
C SER A 25 -7.86 -6.33 13.07
N GLY A 26 -7.33 -7.26 13.87
CA GLY A 26 -6.18 -7.02 14.75
C GLY A 26 -4.92 -6.63 13.98
N ILE A 27 -4.80 -7.04 12.71
CA ILE A 27 -3.62 -6.70 11.90
C ILE A 27 -3.53 -5.20 11.59
N ILE A 28 -4.64 -4.47 11.62
CA ILE A 28 -4.64 -2.99 11.51
C ILE A 28 -3.78 -2.42 12.65
N GLY A 29 -3.95 -2.92 13.87
CA GLY A 29 -3.12 -2.57 15.03
C GLY A 29 -1.62 -2.82 14.83
N THR A 30 -1.28 -3.85 14.07
CA THR A 30 0.12 -4.26 13.83
C THR A 30 0.79 -3.46 12.72
N PHE A 31 0.06 -3.04 11.69
CA PHE A 31 0.63 -2.49 10.46
C PHE A 31 0.27 -1.02 10.19
N ALA A 32 -0.80 -0.51 10.80
CA ALA A 32 -1.21 0.88 10.65
C ALA A 32 -0.22 1.83 11.32
N LEU A 33 -0.19 3.06 10.83
CA LEU A 33 0.63 4.14 11.37
C LEU A 33 -0.25 5.06 12.22
N TYR A 34 0.03 5.11 13.53
CA TYR A 34 -0.75 5.89 14.50
C TYR A 34 -0.11 7.24 14.86
N GLY A 35 1.05 7.56 14.29
CA GLY A 35 1.76 8.83 14.49
C GLY A 35 3.26 8.67 14.76
N ILE A 36 4.00 9.73 14.46
CA ILE A 36 5.48 9.74 14.53
C ILE A 36 6.00 9.61 15.98
N ASP A 37 5.28 10.15 16.96
CA ASP A 37 5.73 10.08 18.35
C ASP A 37 5.66 8.66 18.94
N LEU A 38 4.68 7.86 18.47
CA LEU A 38 4.64 6.44 18.80
C LEU A 38 5.83 5.70 18.17
N LEU A 39 6.17 5.99 16.90
CA LEU A 39 7.32 5.37 16.23
C LEU A 39 8.64 5.62 16.97
N LYS A 40 8.85 6.83 17.50
CA LYS A 40 10.06 7.18 18.25
C LYS A 40 10.21 6.37 19.53
N THR A 41 9.10 6.00 20.16
CA THR A 41 9.10 5.28 21.44
C THR A 41 9.08 3.77 21.26
N THR A 42 8.37 3.25 20.25
CA THR A 42 8.27 1.81 19.96
C THR A 42 9.35 1.29 19.02
N ASN A 43 10.02 2.19 18.28
CA ASN A 43 11.00 1.88 17.23
C ASN A 43 10.42 1.03 16.07
N GLU A 44 9.11 1.08 15.86
CA GLU A 44 8.37 0.31 14.85
C GLU A 44 8.36 0.98 13.47
N TRP A 45 9.53 1.37 12.96
CA TRP A 45 9.67 2.09 11.69
C TRP A 45 9.12 1.35 10.46
N TYR A 46 8.93 0.03 10.56
CA TYR A 46 8.30 -0.76 9.50
C TYR A 46 6.88 -0.26 9.16
N ARG A 47 6.20 0.40 10.11
CA ARG A 47 4.86 0.97 9.93
C ARG A 47 4.81 2.07 8.87
N LEU A 48 5.93 2.77 8.63
CA LEU A 48 6.03 3.72 7.52
C LEU A 48 5.86 3.07 6.16
N ILE A 49 6.16 1.77 6.02
CA ILE A 49 6.00 1.04 4.77
C ILE A 49 4.69 0.25 4.77
N THR A 50 4.37 -0.41 5.90
CA THR A 50 3.22 -1.31 5.98
C THR A 50 1.89 -0.58 6.04
N VAL A 51 1.86 0.72 6.34
CA VAL A 51 0.63 1.53 6.27
C VAL A 51 -0.02 1.49 4.89
N ALA A 52 0.76 1.35 3.81
CA ALA A 52 0.21 1.24 2.45
C ALA A 52 -0.53 -0.08 2.18
N LEU A 53 -0.36 -1.09 3.04
CA LEU A 53 -1.05 -2.37 2.93
C LEU A 53 -2.42 -2.34 3.62
N ILE A 54 -2.59 -1.43 4.58
CA ILE A 54 -3.75 -1.41 5.46
C ILE A 54 -4.78 -0.38 4.98
N HIS A 55 -6.07 -0.75 5.01
CA HIS A 55 -7.16 0.14 4.61
C HIS A 55 -8.30 0.10 5.63
N ASP A 56 -9.09 1.18 5.68
CA ASP A 56 -10.27 1.21 6.53
C ASP A 56 -11.30 0.16 6.06
N ASN A 57 -11.68 -0.72 6.98
CA ASN A 57 -12.70 -1.75 6.78
C ASN A 57 -13.99 -1.44 7.55
N SER A 58 -14.11 -0.24 8.13
CA SER A 58 -15.28 0.16 8.92
C SER A 58 -16.56 0.33 8.07
N SER A 59 -16.41 0.52 6.76
CA SER A 59 -17.52 0.70 5.82
C SER A 59 -17.87 -0.58 5.08
N THR A 60 -19.16 -0.84 4.85
CA THR A 60 -19.64 -1.99 4.05
C THR A 60 -19.09 -1.99 2.61
N ILE A 61 -18.76 -0.81 2.07
CA ILE A 61 -18.18 -0.64 0.74
C ILE A 61 -16.76 -0.08 0.89
N PRO A 62 -15.72 -0.76 0.36
CA PRO A 62 -14.33 -0.33 0.50
C PRO A 62 -13.94 0.75 -0.52
N ILE A 63 -14.59 1.92 -0.42
CA ILE A 63 -14.40 3.02 -1.37
C ILE A 63 -12.94 3.51 -1.38
N HIS A 64 -12.32 3.63 -0.20
CA HIS A 64 -10.93 4.07 -0.07
C HIS A 64 -9.96 3.14 -0.80
N LEU A 65 -10.06 1.82 -0.56
CA LEU A 65 -9.26 0.82 -1.25
C LEU A 65 -9.50 0.86 -2.76
N ALA A 66 -10.77 0.85 -3.18
CA ALA A 66 -11.13 0.84 -4.60
C ALA A 66 -10.54 2.06 -5.34
N PHE A 67 -10.68 3.25 -4.75
CA PHE A 67 -10.11 4.48 -5.30
C PHE A 67 -8.58 4.38 -5.42
N ASN A 68 -7.89 3.92 -4.38
CA ASN A 68 -6.44 3.74 -4.41
C ASN A 68 -5.99 2.75 -5.47
N MET A 69 -6.68 1.62 -5.65
CA MET A 69 -6.31 0.63 -6.66
C MET A 69 -6.56 1.15 -8.08
N ILE A 70 -7.64 1.90 -8.30
CA ILE A 70 -7.89 2.58 -9.58
C ILE A 70 -6.81 3.62 -9.87
N ALA A 71 -6.45 4.45 -8.88
CA ALA A 71 -5.39 5.44 -9.04
C ALA A 71 -4.02 4.79 -9.29
N LEU A 72 -3.68 3.75 -8.52
CA LEU A 72 -2.42 3.01 -8.67
C LEU A 72 -2.32 2.35 -10.04
N HIS A 73 -3.40 1.77 -10.56
CA HIS A 73 -3.41 1.23 -11.91
C HIS A 73 -3.32 2.33 -12.97
N SER A 74 -4.17 3.36 -12.88
CA SER A 74 -4.30 4.39 -13.91
C SER A 74 -3.07 5.27 -14.04
N LEU A 75 -2.37 5.55 -12.94
CA LEU A 75 -1.14 6.34 -12.93
C LEU A 75 0.10 5.44 -12.97
N GLY A 76 0.11 4.35 -12.22
CA GLY A 76 1.26 3.47 -12.10
C GLY A 76 1.54 2.68 -13.37
N ALA A 77 0.53 2.18 -14.08
CA ALA A 77 0.77 1.36 -15.27
C ALA A 77 1.45 2.16 -16.42
N PRO A 78 1.04 3.40 -16.75
CA PRO A 78 1.77 4.23 -17.71
C PRO A 78 3.20 4.56 -17.25
N ILE A 79 3.41 4.86 -15.95
CA ILE A 79 4.73 5.16 -15.39
C ILE A 79 5.65 3.93 -15.47
N GLU A 80 5.15 2.75 -15.09
CA GLU A 80 5.88 1.49 -15.18
C GLU A 80 6.23 1.16 -16.64
N ALA A 81 5.30 1.38 -17.58
CA ALA A 81 5.52 1.14 -19.00
C ALA A 81 6.59 2.08 -19.60
N PHE A 82 6.61 3.35 -19.19
CA PHE A 82 7.52 4.36 -19.72
C PHE A 82 8.90 4.34 -19.07
N LEU A 83 8.97 4.23 -17.73
CA LEU A 83 10.21 4.30 -16.96
C LEU A 83 10.80 2.93 -16.60
N GLY A 84 10.01 1.87 -16.72
CA GLY A 84 10.35 0.53 -16.27
C GLY A 84 10.08 0.29 -14.79
N ARG A 85 10.01 -1.01 -14.45
CA ARG A 85 9.64 -1.52 -13.12
C ARG A 85 10.44 -0.91 -11.96
N ALA A 86 11.77 -0.83 -12.08
CA ALA A 86 12.62 -0.40 -10.97
C ALA A 86 12.39 1.07 -10.61
N LYS A 87 12.26 1.94 -11.61
CA LYS A 87 11.99 3.37 -11.41
C LYS A 87 10.58 3.60 -10.88
N PHE A 88 9.60 2.85 -11.39
CA PHE A 88 8.24 2.87 -10.82
C PHE A 88 8.24 2.48 -9.34
N LEU A 89 8.92 1.40 -8.95
CA LEU A 89 9.00 0.99 -7.54
C LEU A 89 9.69 2.04 -6.67
N LEU A 90 10.76 2.67 -7.16
CA LEU A 90 11.42 3.76 -6.45
C LEU A 90 10.45 4.93 -6.22
N ILE A 91 9.75 5.37 -7.27
CA ILE A 91 8.73 6.42 -7.16
C ILE A 91 7.66 6.02 -6.15
N PHE A 92 7.13 4.80 -6.25
CA PHE A 92 6.11 4.27 -5.35
C PHE A 92 6.56 4.33 -3.88
N PHE A 93 7.74 3.80 -3.55
CA PHE A 93 8.22 3.77 -2.17
C PHE A 93 8.58 5.15 -1.63
N VAL A 94 9.13 6.06 -2.46
CA VAL A 94 9.42 7.43 -2.04
C VAL A 94 8.12 8.20 -1.79
N SER A 95 7.13 8.07 -2.68
CA SER A 95 5.80 8.68 -2.50
C SER A 95 5.09 8.13 -1.27
N LEU A 96 5.23 6.83 -1.00
CA LEU A 96 4.66 6.16 0.16
C LEU A 96 5.24 6.76 1.46
N ILE A 97 6.57 6.82 1.57
CA ILE A 97 7.23 7.38 2.76
C ILE A 97 6.88 8.86 2.93
N GLY A 98 6.83 9.62 1.85
CA GLY A 98 6.48 11.05 1.89
C GLY A 98 5.03 11.34 2.24
N ALA A 99 4.12 10.37 2.05
CA ALA A 99 2.69 10.48 2.38
C ALA A 99 2.33 9.85 3.73
N SER A 100 3.29 9.22 4.40
CA SER A 100 3.13 8.58 5.73
C SER A 100 3.25 9.58 6.88
#